data_AF-A0A7C5EMM5-F1
#
_entry.id   AF-A0A7C5EMM5-F1
#
_cell.length_a   1.000
_cell.length_b   1.000
_cell.length_c   1.000
_cell.angle_alpha   90.00
_cell.angle_beta   90.00
_cell.angle_gamma   90.00
#
_symmetry.space_group_name_H-M   'P 1'
#
loop_
_entity.id
_entity.type
_entity.pdbx_description
1 polymer ?
#
loop_
_entity_poly.entity_id
_entity_poly.type
_entity_poly.pdbx_seq_one_letter_code
_entity_poly.pdbx_strand_id
1 'polypeptide(L)'
;MLDETDLEEEQDAGFPWEDVQASRANKRLQSRHPVDQKKMTYLPWASACPICHTPADRLAWFYFKSPEWTWELLCGRAGWLVVCDRCRRQVNFFCELMN
;
A
#
# COMPACT_ATOMS: atom_id res chain seq x y z
N MET A 1 14.76 36.28 -3.84
CA MET A 1 13.80 35.53 -4.66
C MET A 1 14.11 34.08 -4.36
N LEU A 2 13.50 33.57 -3.29
CA LEU A 2 13.75 32.21 -2.82
C LEU A 2 12.95 31.29 -3.75
N ASP A 3 13.65 30.36 -4.38
CA ASP A 3 13.11 29.42 -5.34
C ASP A 3 12.22 28.42 -4.59
N GLU A 4 10.90 28.55 -4.78
CA GLU A 4 9.86 27.74 -4.14
C GLU A 4 9.68 26.40 -4.87
N THR A 5 10.75 25.61 -5.00
CA THR A 5 10.67 24.25 -5.55
C THR A 5 11.29 23.19 -4.63
N ASP A 6 11.12 23.33 -3.32
CA ASP A 6 11.31 22.26 -2.32
C ASP A 6 9.96 21.66 -1.87
N LEU A 7 9.01 21.46 -2.80
CA LEU A 7 7.75 20.77 -2.52
C LEU A 7 7.84 19.31 -2.98
N GLU A 8 8.34 18.50 -2.05
CA GLU A 8 7.88 17.15 -1.76
C GLU A 8 8.15 16.07 -2.83
N GLU A 9 9.43 15.80 -3.11
CA GLU A 9 9.86 14.43 -3.46
C GLU A 9 9.86 13.52 -2.20
N GLU A 10 8.76 13.48 -1.43
CA GLU A 10 8.51 12.36 -0.50
C GLU A 10 8.03 11.13 -1.31
N GLN A 11 8.83 10.74 -2.29
CA GLN A 11 8.67 9.45 -2.96
C GLN A 11 9.19 8.34 -2.04
N ASP A 12 8.25 7.59 -1.50
CA ASP A 12 8.36 6.14 -1.31
C ASP A 12 9.21 5.64 -0.13
N ALA A 13 9.06 6.25 1.06
CA ALA A 13 9.25 5.49 2.29
C ALA A 13 7.98 4.64 2.53
N GLY A 14 7.81 3.56 1.77
CA GLY A 14 6.73 2.60 2.00
C GLY A 14 6.70 2.11 3.45
N PHE A 15 5.59 1.51 3.88
CA PHE A 15 5.45 0.92 5.22
C PHE A 15 6.57 -0.08 5.54
N PRO A 16 6.99 -0.22 6.81
CA PRO A 16 7.96 -1.25 7.20
C PRO A 16 7.52 -2.63 6.72
N TRP A 17 8.44 -3.42 6.16
CA TRP A 17 8.06 -4.69 5.53
C TRP A 17 7.46 -5.68 6.54
N GLU A 18 7.88 -5.59 7.80
CA GLU A 18 7.35 -6.37 8.92
C GLU A 18 5.84 -6.07 9.11
N ASP A 19 5.45 -4.80 9.05
CA ASP A 19 4.04 -4.38 9.14
C ASP A 19 3.24 -4.84 7.92
N VAL A 20 3.84 -4.73 6.72
CA VAL A 20 3.27 -5.23 5.47
C VAL A 20 2.97 -6.73 5.58
N GLN A 21 3.93 -7.52 6.06
CA GLN A 21 3.77 -8.97 6.25
C GLN A 21 2.76 -9.30 7.35
N ALA A 22 2.80 -8.61 8.49
CA ALA A 22 1.87 -8.81 9.59
C ALA A 22 0.42 -8.54 9.15
N SER A 23 0.20 -7.44 8.40
CA SER A 23 -1.12 -7.08 7.86
C SER A 23 -1.60 -8.11 6.84
N ARG A 24 -0.72 -8.53 5.91
CA ARG A 24 -1.02 -9.57 4.91
C ARG A 24 -1.39 -10.91 5.55
N ALA A 25 -0.69 -11.31 6.61
CA ALA A 25 -0.92 -12.57 7.32
C ALA A 25 -2.18 -12.55 8.21
N ASN A 26 -2.76 -11.38 8.49
CA ASN A 26 -3.94 -11.23 9.32
C ASN A 26 -5.21 -11.75 8.59
N LYS A 27 -5.51 -13.03 8.77
CA LYS A 27 -6.68 -13.69 8.15
C LYS A 27 -7.99 -12.98 8.45
N ARG A 28 -8.18 -12.49 9.68
CA ARG A 28 -9.42 -11.80 10.08
C ARG A 28 -9.59 -10.48 9.32
N LEU A 29 -8.51 -9.74 9.10
CA LEU A 29 -8.51 -8.53 8.28
C LEU A 29 -8.83 -8.88 6.83
N GLN A 30 -8.10 -9.83 6.23
CA GLN A 30 -8.29 -10.18 4.83
C GLN A 30 -9.68 -10.77 4.53
N SER A 31 -10.25 -11.57 5.43
CA SER A 31 -11.62 -12.09 5.28
C SER A 31 -12.70 -10.99 5.24
N ARG A 32 -12.43 -9.82 5.82
CA ARG A 32 -13.37 -8.68 5.80
C ARG A 32 -13.24 -7.82 4.54
N HIS A 33 -12.15 -7.98 3.80
CA HIS A 33 -11.79 -7.18 2.64
C HIS A 33 -11.43 -8.11 1.47
N PRO A 34 -12.44 -8.64 0.73
CA PRO A 34 -12.19 -9.52 -0.40
C PRO A 34 -11.51 -8.77 -1.55
N VAL A 35 -10.39 -9.33 -2.04
CA VAL A 35 -9.51 -8.69 -3.03
C VAL A 35 -10.18 -8.49 -4.38
N ASP A 36 -10.94 -9.47 -4.87
CA ASP A 36 -11.39 -9.52 -6.27
C ASP A 36 -12.17 -8.29 -6.72
N GLN A 37 -13.14 -7.88 -5.90
CA GLN A 37 -13.98 -6.71 -6.20
C GLN A 37 -13.16 -5.42 -6.24
N LYS A 38 -12.24 -5.26 -5.29
CA LYS A 38 -11.47 -4.02 -5.12
C LYS A 38 -10.31 -3.93 -6.09
N LYS A 39 -9.74 -5.06 -6.47
CA LYS A 39 -8.78 -5.15 -7.57
C LYS A 39 -9.42 -4.69 -8.88
N MET A 40 -10.64 -5.11 -9.22
CA MET A 40 -11.33 -4.60 -10.42
C MET A 40 -11.51 -3.09 -10.40
N THR A 41 -11.80 -2.51 -9.23
CA THR A 41 -11.86 -1.06 -9.06
C THR A 41 -10.49 -0.45 -9.27
N TYR A 42 -9.47 -0.83 -8.52
CA TYR A 42 -8.20 -0.09 -8.48
C TYR A 42 -7.20 -0.42 -9.59
N LEU A 43 -7.35 -1.55 -10.28
CA LEU A 43 -6.40 -2.03 -11.28
C LEU A 43 -6.07 -1.01 -12.39
N PRO A 44 -7.02 -0.21 -12.93
CA PRO A 44 -6.71 0.81 -13.93
C PRO A 44 -5.74 1.90 -13.45
N TRP A 45 -5.64 2.11 -12.14
CA TRP A 45 -4.74 3.10 -11.53
C TRP A 45 -3.49 2.47 -10.89
N ALA A 46 -3.36 1.13 -10.96
CA ALA A 46 -2.22 0.42 -10.40
C ALA A 46 -1.10 0.29 -11.43
N SER A 47 0.13 0.47 -10.96
CA SER A 47 1.34 0.43 -11.77
C SER A 47 1.94 -0.97 -11.79
N ALA A 48 2.64 -1.30 -12.88
CA ALA A 48 3.55 -2.45 -12.87
C ALA A 48 4.71 -2.21 -11.90
N CYS A 49 5.35 -3.29 -11.44
CA CYS A 49 6.57 -3.15 -10.63
C CYS A 49 7.67 -2.45 -11.44
N PRO A 50 8.28 -1.36 -10.95
CA PRO A 50 9.27 -0.59 -11.72
C PRO A 50 10.61 -1.32 -11.92
N ILE A 51 10.85 -2.44 -11.22
CA ILE A 51 12.11 -3.19 -11.28
C ILE A 51 11.98 -4.42 -12.18
N CYS A 52 11.00 -5.29 -11.90
CA CYS A 52 10.83 -6.54 -12.65
C CYS A 52 9.72 -6.48 -13.71
N HIS A 53 9.07 -5.31 -13.85
CA HIS A 53 7.99 -5.05 -14.81
C HIS A 53 6.80 -6.01 -14.71
N THR A 54 6.64 -6.70 -13.57
CA THR A 54 5.47 -7.55 -13.33
C THR A 54 4.23 -6.66 -13.33
N PRO A 55 3.22 -6.96 -14.17
CA PRO A 55 2.04 -6.12 -14.30
C PRO A 55 1.20 -6.14 -13.03
N ALA A 56 0.46 -5.06 -12.78
CA ALA A 56 -0.28 -4.84 -11.54
C ALA A 56 -1.28 -5.98 -11.22
N ASP A 57 -1.90 -6.57 -12.23
CA ASP A 57 -2.83 -7.70 -12.10
C ASP A 57 -2.15 -8.99 -11.58
N ARG A 58 -0.84 -9.10 -11.69
CA ARG A 58 -0.04 -10.24 -11.20
C ARG A 58 0.73 -9.95 -9.91
N LEU A 59 0.66 -8.71 -9.42
CA LEU A 59 1.22 -8.36 -8.11
C LEU A 59 0.34 -8.91 -6.97
N ALA A 60 0.87 -8.91 -5.76
CA ALA A 60 0.08 -9.29 -4.59
C ALA A 60 -0.76 -8.11 -4.10
N TRP A 61 -2.04 -8.36 -3.87
CA TRP A 61 -3.02 -7.39 -3.39
C TRP A 61 -3.59 -7.88 -2.07
N PHE A 62 -3.65 -7.01 -1.08
CA PHE A 62 -4.30 -7.28 0.20
C PHE A 62 -4.67 -5.98 0.88
N TYR A 63 -5.56 -6.07 1.87
CA TYR A 63 -5.94 -4.92 2.67
C TYR A 63 -4.88 -4.69 3.74
N PHE A 64 -4.29 -3.50 3.75
CA PHE A 64 -3.34 -3.06 4.74
C PHE A 64 -4.03 -2.18 5.78
N LYS A 65 -3.69 -2.41 7.04
CA LYS A 65 -3.98 -1.51 8.16
C LYS A 65 -2.67 -1.30 8.91
N SER A 66 -2.32 -0.03 9.12
CA SER A 66 -1.15 0.36 9.92
C SER A 66 -1.29 -0.10 11.38
N PRO A 67 -0.17 -0.27 12.09
CA PRO A 67 -0.17 -0.72 13.49
C PRO A 67 -1.04 0.15 14.41
N GLU A 68 -1.59 -0.42 15.49
CA GLU A 68 -2.55 0.27 16.37
C GLU A 68 -2.03 1.59 16.96
N TRP A 69 -0.74 1.64 17.34
CA TRP A 69 -0.11 2.86 17.86
C TRP A 69 -0.19 4.05 16.88
N THR A 70 -0.20 3.81 15.57
CA THR A 70 -0.37 4.89 14.57
C THR A 70 -1.76 5.52 14.63
N TRP A 71 -2.78 4.73 15.00
CA TRP A 71 -4.15 5.23 15.13
C TRP A 71 -4.32 6.07 16.41
N GLU A 72 -3.63 5.70 17.49
CA GLU A 72 -3.60 6.46 18.74
C GLU A 72 -2.94 7.83 18.56
N LEU A 73 -1.97 7.93 17.66
CA LEU A 73 -1.28 9.17 17.30
C LEU A 73 -1.94 9.96 16.16
N LEU A 74 -3.15 9.58 15.72
CA LEU A 74 -3.86 10.24 14.61
C LEU A 74 -3.01 10.33 13.33
N CYS A 75 -2.28 9.25 13.03
CA CYS A 75 -1.54 9.08 11.78
C CYS A 75 -1.78 7.69 11.15
N GLY A 76 -2.87 7.04 11.56
CA GLY A 76 -3.24 5.69 11.13
C GLY A 76 -3.73 5.69 9.69
N ARG A 77 -3.33 4.69 8.91
CA ARG A 77 -3.73 4.52 7.50
C ARG A 77 -4.19 3.10 7.25
N ALA A 78 -5.29 2.95 6.51
CA ALA A 78 -5.73 1.66 5.99
C ALA A 78 -6.26 1.77 4.56
N GLY A 79 -6.07 0.72 3.78
CA GLY A 79 -6.39 0.71 2.37
C GLY A 79 -5.81 -0.47 1.63
N TRP A 80 -5.82 -0.43 0.30
CA TRP A 80 -5.31 -1.52 -0.54
C TRP A 80 -3.84 -1.34 -0.85
N LEU A 81 -3.04 -2.33 -0.49
CA LEU A 81 -1.62 -2.34 -0.75
C LEU A 81 -1.29 -3.32 -1.87
N VAL A 82 -0.55 -2.83 -2.86
CA VAL A 82 -0.04 -3.62 -3.98
C VAL A 82 1.44 -3.80 -3.81
N VAL A 83 1.90 -5.04 -3.71
CA VAL A 83 3.32 -5.34 -3.49
C VAL A 83 3.87 -6.29 -4.55
N CYS A 84 5.15 -6.10 -4.87
CA CYS A 84 5.92 -7.05 -5.64
C CYS A 84 6.69 -7.96 -4.69
N ASP A 85 6.28 -9.22 -4.59
CA ASP A 85 6.94 -10.22 -3.75
C ASP A 85 8.36 -10.54 -4.22
N ARG A 86 8.62 -10.46 -5.53
CA ARG A 86 9.96 -10.71 -6.10
C ARG A 86 10.96 -9.63 -5.73
N CYS A 87 10.54 -8.37 -5.78
CA CYS A 87 11.40 -7.22 -5.49
C CYS A 87 11.27 -6.73 -4.04
N ARG A 88 10.40 -7.36 -3.24
CA ARG A 88 10.09 -7.00 -1.85
C ARG A 88 9.77 -5.50 -1.69
N ARG A 89 8.93 -4.97 -2.58
CA ARG A 89 8.61 -3.53 -2.65
C ARG A 89 7.12 -3.27 -2.74
N GLN A 90 6.68 -2.18 -2.15
CA GLN A 90 5.34 -1.63 -2.30
C GLN A 90 5.27 -0.83 -3.60
N VAL A 91 4.31 -1.15 -4.46
CA VAL A 91 4.17 -0.55 -5.79
C VAL A 91 3.09 0.53 -5.77
N ASN A 92 1.97 0.29 -5.10
CA ASN A 92 0.92 1.28 -4.90
C ASN A 92 0.27 1.09 -3.53
N PHE A 93 -0.22 2.18 -2.95
CA PHE A 93 -1.11 2.16 -1.79
C PHE A 93 -2.34 3.02 -2.06
N PHE A 94 -3.52 2.41 -2.06
CA PHE A 94 -4.80 3.09 -2.21
C PHE A 94 -5.41 3.28 -0.81
N CYS A 95 -5.12 4.42 -0.18
CA CYS A 95 -5.63 4.75 1.14
C CYS A 95 -7.15 4.93 1.11
N GLU A 96 -7.89 4.20 1.96
CA GLU A 96 -9.35 4.30 2.09
C GLU A 96 -9.76 4.92 3.44
N LEU A 97 -8.95 4.74 4.47
CA LEU A 97 -9.19 5.26 5.81
C LEU A 97 -7.92 5.93 6.33
N MET A 98 -8.10 7.10 6.93
CA MET A 98 -7.06 7.86 7.62
C MET A 98 -7.67 8.39 8.92
N ASN A 99 -6.87 8.40 9.98
CA ASN A 99 -7.19 9.02 11.27
C ASN A 99 -6.13 10.06 11.59
#